data_AF-X1K5S2-F1
#
_entry.id   AF-X1K5S2-F1
#
_cell.length_a   1.000
_cell.length_b   1.000
_cell.length_c   1.000
_cell.angle_alpha   90.00
_cell.angle_beta   90.00
_cell.angle_gamma   90.00
#
_symmetry.space_group_name_H-M   'P 1'
#
loop_
_entity.id
_entity.type
_entity.pdbx_description
1 polymer ?
#
loop_
_entity_poly.entity_id
_entity_poly.type
_entity_poly.pdbx_seq_one_letter_code
_entity_poly.pdbx_strand_id
1 'polypeptide(L)' 'DSLDLVELITAMEEEFSIPGKRLEIADEDAEKIRTVQDAVDYLLSKGITD' A
#
# COMPACT_ATOMS: atom_id res chain seq x y z
N ASP A 1 -1.53 -9.19 15.07
CA ASP A 1 -0.24 -9.85 14.78
C ASP A 1 0.45 -9.16 13.62
N SER A 2 1.78 -9.21 13.53
CA SER A 2 2.53 -8.59 12.43
C SER A 2 2.31 -9.26 11.06
N LEU A 3 1.66 -10.43 11.02
CA LEU A 3 1.36 -11.17 9.78
C LEU A 3 0.14 -10.60 9.03
N ASP A 4 -0.89 -10.14 9.75
CA ASP A 4 -2.11 -9.60 9.12
C ASP A 4 -1.81 -8.30 8.34
N LEU A 5 -0.86 -7.51 8.85
CA LEU A 5 -0.40 -6.29 8.16
C LEU A 5 0.40 -6.63 6.91
N VAL A 6 1.27 -7.64 6.95
CA VAL A 6 2.05 -8.08 5.79
C VAL A 6 1.12 -8.59 4.67
N GLU A 7 0.07 -9.33 5.02
CA GLU A 7 -0.92 -9.79 4.05
C GLU A 7 -1.69 -8.62 3.43
N LEU A 8 -2.12 -7.64 4.24
CA LEU A 8 -2.79 -6.43 3.76
C LEU A 8 -1.91 -5.64 2.79
N ILE A 9 -0.64 -5.41 3.13
CA ILE A 9 0.30 -4.67 2.29
C ILE A 9 0.54 -5.40 0.97
N THR A 10 0.76 -6.71 1.02
CA THR A 10 0.97 -7.53 -0.20
C THR A 10 -0.27 -7.49 -1.10
N ALA A 11 -1.48 -7.62 -0.53
CA ALA A 11 -2.72 -7.53 -1.29
C ALA A 11 -2.91 -6.14 -1.92
N MET A 12 -2.55 -5.07 -1.21
CA MET A 12 -2.59 -3.71 -1.77
C MET A 12 -1.59 -3.55 -2.93
N GLU A 13 -0.36 -4.04 -2.78
CA GLU A 13 0.64 -4.00 -3.85
C GLU A 13 0.17 -4.72 -5.11
N GLU A 14 -0.47 -5.87 -4.97
CA GLU A 14 -1.01 -6.64 -6.09
C GLU A 14 -2.23 -5.97 -6.75
N GLU A 15 -3.22 -5.57 -5.96
CA GLU A 15 -4.48 -5.00 -6.45
C GLU A 15 -4.27 -3.66 -7.17
N PHE A 16 -3.43 -2.79 -6.61
CA PHE A 16 -3.21 -1.45 -7.13
C PHE A 16 -1.98 -1.32 -8.04
N SER A 17 -1.30 -2.43 -8.35
CA SER A 17 -0.28 -2.46 -9.40
C SER A 17 -0.94 -2.36 -10.78
N ILE A 18 -0.63 -1.29 -11.52
CA ILE A 18 -1.19 -1.06 -12.87
C ILE A 18 -0.16 -1.41 -13.96
N PRO A 19 -0.61 -1.71 -15.19
CA PRO A 19 0.31 -1.98 -16.31
C PRO A 19 1.31 -0.82 -16.51
N GLY A 20 2.59 -1.11 -16.34
CA GLY A 20 3.68 -0.13 -16.46
C GLY A 20 4.05 0.60 -15.16
N LYS A 21 3.37 0.34 -14.04
CA LYS A 21 3.71 0.90 -12.72
C LYS A 21 3.34 -0.08 -11.62
N ARG A 22 4.36 -0.71 -11.05
CA ARG A 22 4.23 -1.61 -9.90
C ARG A 22 4.15 -0.78 -8.62
N LEU A 23 3.16 -1.07 -7.79
CA LEU A 23 3.10 -0.55 -6.43
C LEU A 23 4.02 -1.42 -5.57
N GLU A 24 4.99 -0.80 -4.92
CA GLU A 24 5.86 -1.42 -3.92
C GLU A 24 5.90 -0.50 -2.70
N ILE A 25 5.54 -1.04 -1.54
CA ILE A 25 5.46 -0.36 -0.25
C ILE A 25 6.67 -0.81 0.56
N ALA A 26 7.62 0.09 0.77
CA ALA A 26 8.78 -0.20 1.61
C ALA A 26 8.35 -0.40 3.08
N ASP A 27 9.07 -1.24 3.82
CA ASP A 27 8.78 -1.51 5.24
C ASP A 27 8.65 -0.21 6.06
N GLU A 28 9.52 0.78 5.82
CA GLU A 28 9.49 2.08 6.48
C GLU A 28 8.22 2.89 6.20
N ASP A 29 7.59 2.69 5.04
CA ASP A 29 6.33 3.32 4.68
C ASP A 29 5.13 2.51 5.20
N ALA A 30 5.22 1.18 5.17
CA ALA A 30 4.23 0.29 5.77
C ALA A 30 4.05 0.57 7.28
N GLU A 31 5.14 0.85 8.01
CA GLU A 31 5.08 1.22 9.43
C GLU A 31 4.35 2.55 9.70
N LYS A 32 4.28 3.44 8.70
CA LYS A 32 3.57 4.72 8.77
C LYS A 32 2.08 4.56 8.46
N ILE A 33 1.68 3.50 7.76
CA ILE A 33 0.28 3.19 7.47
C ILE A 33 -0.34 2.58 8.72
N ARG A 34 -0.96 3.43 9.56
CA ARG A 34 -1.59 2.99 10.82
C ARG A 34 -3.11 3.02 10.77
N THR A 35 -3.65 3.77 9.82
CA THR A 35 -5.07 3.94 9.60
C THR A 35 -5.42 3.69 8.14
N VAL A 36 -6.70 3.46 7.88
CA VAL A 36 -7.22 3.34 6.51
C VAL A 36 -6.98 4.64 5.73
N GLN A 37 -7.06 5.80 6.39
CA GLN A 37 -6.78 7.07 5.73
C GLN A 37 -5.31 7.15 5.28
N ASP A 38 -4.36 6.70 6.10
CA ASP A 38 -2.93 6.68 5.73
C ASP A 38 -2.69 5.81 4.49
N ALA A 39 -3.38 4.66 4.41
CA ALA A 39 -3.32 3.75 3.26
C ALA A 39 -3.85 4.43 1.98
N VAL A 40 -5.01 5.09 2.07
CA VAL A 40 -5.61 5.82 0.94
C VAL A 40 -4.72 6.98 0.50
N ASP A 41 -4.22 7.78 1.45
CA ASP A 41 -3.33 8.90 1.17
C ASP A 41 -2.02 8.43 0.53
N TYR A 42 -1.50 7.28 0.96
CA TYR A 42 -0.33 6.65 0.34
C TYR A 42 -0.58 6.32 -1.13
N LEU A 43 -1.69 5.64 -1.44
CA LEU A 43 -2.07 5.29 -2.82
C LEU A 43 -2.21 6.54 -3.70
N LEU A 44 -2.90 7.57 -3.20
CA LEU A 44 -3.05 8.85 -3.89
C LEU A 44 -1.70 9.54 -4.14
N SER A 45 -0.79 9.50 -3.17
CA SER A 45 0.57 10.05 -3.32
C SER A 45 1.39 9.33 -4.39
N LYS A 46 1.12 8.04 -4.58
CA LYS A 46 1.69 7.24 -5.67
C LYS A 46 0.95 7.47 -6.98
N GLY A 47 -0.05 8.36 -7.05
CA GLY A 47 -0.81 8.65 -8.27
C GLY A 47 -1.71 7.49 -8.69
N ILE A 48 -2.17 6.71 -7.72
CA ILE A 48 -3.18 5.67 -7.89
C ILE A 48 -4.51 6.31 -7.50
N THR A 49 -5.40 6.43 -8.48
CA THR A 49 -6.74 7.01 -8.33
C THR A 49 -7.71 5.99 -8.93
N ASP A 50 -8.00 4.96 -8.15
CA ASP A 50 -9.07 4.00 -8.47
C ASP A 50 -10.42 4.54 -7.97
#